data_AF-A0A945TW03-F1
#
_entry.id   AF-A0A945TW03-F1
#
_cell.length_a   1.000
_cell.length_b   1.000
_cell.length_c   1.000
_cell.angle_alpha   90.00
_cell.angle_beta   90.00
_cell.angle_gamma   90.00
#
_symmetry.space_group_name_H-M   'P 1'
#
loop_
_entity.id
_entity.type
_entity.pdbx_description
1 polymer ?
#
loop_
_entity_poly.entity_id
_entity_poly.type
_entity_poly.pdbx_seq_one_letter_code
_entity_poly.pdbx_strand_id
1 'polypeptide(L)'
;MLPGVVGLIQATEIIKLILEGGASLIGRLLLYDAMKMNFKEVRVRKDPECALCGVHPSVTELIDYKAFCDVPLPGAELSEDFDEAEFELSPREFKDGMDQDPSAVLIDVRETYEWDICRIDGAQLMPLSSFDPTTTGLDPETTIYLYCYKGKRSMLALKELKRAGFNKLKNLSGGIDLWAEEVDSDMPQY
;
A
#
# COMPACT_ATOMS: atom_id res chain seq x y z
N MET A 1 -5.36 -30.28 1.43
CA MET A 1 -6.75 -30.08 0.97
C MET A 1 -7.59 -29.25 1.94
N LEU A 2 -7.02 -28.19 2.54
CA LEU A 2 -7.74 -27.31 3.48
C LEU A 2 -8.80 -26.41 2.80
N PRO A 3 -8.51 -25.68 1.70
CA PRO A 3 -9.47 -24.76 1.11
C PRO A 3 -10.73 -25.45 0.59
N GLY A 4 -10.62 -26.68 0.08
CA GLY A 4 -11.78 -27.45 -0.40
C GLY A 4 -12.78 -27.82 0.71
N VAL A 5 -12.27 -28.23 1.89
CA VAL A 5 -13.13 -28.55 3.04
C VAL A 5 -13.84 -27.30 3.55
N VAL A 6 -13.10 -26.21 3.72
CA VAL A 6 -13.68 -24.93 4.17
C VAL A 6 -14.71 -24.40 3.17
N GLY A 7 -14.44 -24.50 1.86
CA GLY A 7 -15.38 -24.07 0.81
C GLY A 7 -16.69 -24.85 0.82
N LEU A 8 -16.64 -26.18 1.04
CA LEU A 8 -17.85 -27.00 1.17
C LEU A 8 -18.66 -26.65 2.41
N ILE A 9 -17.99 -26.36 3.53
CA ILE A 9 -18.66 -25.89 4.76
C ILE A 9 -19.36 -24.56 4.49
N GLN A 10 -18.67 -23.60 3.86
CA GLN A 10 -19.25 -22.30 3.49
C GLN A 10 -20.47 -22.47 2.57
N ALA A 11 -20.38 -23.28 1.52
CA ALA A 11 -21.49 -23.56 0.62
C ALA A 11 -22.69 -24.18 1.36
N THR A 12 -22.42 -25.09 2.32
CA THR A 12 -23.45 -25.69 3.15
C THR A 12 -24.15 -24.66 4.05
N GLU A 13 -23.43 -23.69 4.62
CA GLU A 13 -24.05 -22.59 5.37
C GLU A 13 -24.98 -21.75 4.51
N ILE A 14 -24.60 -21.48 3.26
CA ILE A 14 -25.46 -20.74 2.32
C ILE A 14 -26.75 -21.51 2.04
N ILE A 15 -26.67 -22.81 1.79
CA ILE A 15 -27.87 -23.66 1.57
C ILE A 15 -28.79 -23.61 2.79
N LYS A 16 -28.25 -23.71 4.01
CA LYS A 16 -29.06 -23.60 5.23
C LYS A 16 -29.80 -22.27 5.34
N LEU A 17 -29.13 -21.17 4.98
CA LEU A 17 -29.75 -19.84 4.98
C LEU A 17 -30.85 -19.73 3.94
N ILE A 18 -30.64 -20.24 2.72
CA ILE A 18 -31.64 -20.20 1.63
C ILE A 18 -32.87 -21.04 2.00
N LEU A 19 -32.67 -22.20 2.61
CA LEU A 19 -33.76 -23.10 3.02
C LEU A 19 -34.43 -22.68 4.34
N GLU A 20 -33.98 -21.58 4.96
CA GLU A 20 -34.41 -21.12 6.30
C GLU A 20 -34.41 -22.25 7.34
N GLY A 21 -33.44 -23.17 7.22
CA GLY A 21 -33.44 -24.45 7.91
C GLY A 21 -32.12 -24.78 8.61
N GLY A 22 -32.21 -25.45 9.76
CA GLY A 22 -31.06 -25.88 10.55
C GLY A 22 -30.39 -24.74 11.35
N ALA A 23 -29.39 -25.10 12.15
CA ALA A 23 -28.63 -24.15 12.96
C ALA A 23 -27.47 -23.55 12.14
N SER A 24 -27.55 -22.26 11.81
CA SER A 24 -26.50 -21.52 11.10
C SER A 24 -25.28 -21.22 11.99
N LEU A 25 -24.08 -21.21 11.40
CA LEU A 25 -22.84 -20.77 12.05
C LEU A 25 -22.72 -19.26 12.25
N ILE A 26 -23.75 -18.45 11.94
CA ILE A 26 -23.76 -17.01 12.26
C ILE A 26 -23.39 -16.78 13.74
N GLY A 27 -22.44 -15.87 13.98
CA GLY A 27 -21.93 -15.55 15.32
C GLY A 27 -20.98 -16.61 15.92
N ARG A 28 -20.57 -17.62 15.15
CA ARG A 28 -19.66 -18.68 15.57
C ARG A 28 -18.47 -18.75 14.61
N LEU A 29 -17.27 -18.75 15.18
CA LEU A 29 -16.03 -19.05 14.48
C LEU A 29 -15.78 -20.55 14.56
N LEU A 30 -15.73 -21.20 13.39
CA LEU A 30 -15.37 -22.61 13.29
C LEU A 30 -13.86 -22.75 13.07
N LEU A 31 -13.19 -23.40 14.00
CA LEU A 31 -11.78 -23.76 13.91
C LEU A 31 -11.68 -25.21 13.43
N TYR A 32 -10.94 -25.42 12.33
CA TYR A 32 -10.68 -26.74 11.78
C TYR A 32 -9.19 -27.08 11.93
N ASP A 33 -8.87 -28.03 12.80
CA ASP A 33 -7.54 -28.61 12.94
C ASP A 33 -7.44 -29.79 11.98
N ALA A 34 -6.77 -29.58 10.84
CA ALA A 34 -6.64 -30.59 9.79
C ALA A 34 -5.71 -31.76 10.19
N MET A 35 -4.78 -31.55 11.14
CA MET A 35 -3.83 -32.60 11.54
C MET A 35 -4.45 -33.55 12.55
N LYS A 36 -5.22 -33.01 13.50
CA LYS A 36 -5.99 -33.81 14.47
C LYS A 36 -7.37 -34.20 13.96
N MET A 37 -7.77 -33.70 12.79
CA MET A 37 -9.10 -33.86 12.21
C MET A 37 -10.21 -33.49 13.20
N ASN A 38 -10.11 -32.30 13.79
CA ASN A 38 -11.02 -31.83 14.83
C ASN A 38 -11.67 -30.49 14.45
N PHE A 39 -12.91 -30.30 14.89
CA PHE A 39 -13.68 -29.08 14.74
C PHE A 39 -14.00 -28.48 16.10
N LYS A 40 -13.73 -27.19 16.27
CA LYS A 40 -14.05 -26.45 17.48
C LYS A 40 -14.79 -25.18 17.14
N GLU A 41 -15.92 -24.97 17.79
CA GLU A 41 -16.68 -23.72 17.66
C GLU A 41 -16.32 -22.76 18.78
N VAL A 42 -16.13 -21.49 18.42
CA VAL A 42 -15.96 -20.38 19.36
C VAL A 42 -17.05 -19.36 19.08
N ARG A 43 -17.83 -18.98 20.10
CA ARG A 43 -18.85 -17.94 19.95
C ARG A 43 -18.18 -16.57 19.92
N VAL A 44 -18.44 -15.80 18.87
CA VAL A 44 -17.94 -14.43 18.73
C VAL A 44 -19.10 -13.49 19.08
N ARG A 45 -18.85 -12.55 19.98
CA ARG A 45 -19.81 -11.51 20.33
C ARG A 45 -19.43 -10.23 19.59
N LYS A 46 -20.46 -9.48 19.20
CA LYS A 46 -20.26 -8.13 18.66
C LYS A 46 -19.58 -7.27 19.72
N ASP A 47 -18.53 -6.57 19.33
CA ASP A 47 -17.88 -5.57 20.16
C ASP A 47 -18.62 -4.22 20.00
N PRO A 48 -19.17 -3.64 21.09
CA PRO A 48 -19.80 -2.33 21.06
C PRO A 48 -18.86 -1.21 20.60
N GLU A 49 -17.56 -1.35 20.83
CA GLU A 49 -16.52 -0.36 20.49
C GLU A 49 -15.87 -0.65 19.12
N CYS A 50 -16.44 -1.57 18.33
CA CYS A 50 -15.90 -1.89 17.01
C CYS A 50 -15.88 -0.66 16.09
N ALA A 51 -14.70 -0.31 15.59
CA ALA A 51 -14.50 0.83 14.69
C ALA A 51 -15.37 0.82 13.42
N LEU A 52 -15.84 -0.36 12.99
CA LEU A 52 -16.67 -0.54 11.78
C LEU A 52 -18.17 -0.63 12.07
N CYS A 53 -18.57 -1.44 13.05
CA CYS A 53 -19.99 -1.75 13.29
C CYS A 53 -20.45 -1.51 14.74
N GLY A 54 -19.60 -0.90 15.57
CA GLY A 54 -19.90 -0.53 16.95
C GLY A 54 -20.99 0.54 17.08
N VAL A 55 -21.26 0.99 18.30
CA VAL A 55 -22.25 2.04 18.56
C VAL A 55 -21.78 3.39 18.00
N HIS A 56 -20.47 3.61 18.00
CA HIS A 56 -19.79 4.80 17.49
C HIS A 56 -18.74 4.40 16.44
N PRO A 57 -19.14 4.06 15.21
CA PRO A 57 -18.20 3.68 14.17
C PRO A 57 -17.30 4.85 13.77
N SER A 58 -15.99 4.61 13.69
CA SER A 58 -14.99 5.57 13.24
C SER A 58 -14.54 5.33 11.81
N VAL A 59 -14.72 4.12 11.29
CA VAL A 59 -14.47 3.77 9.88
C VAL A 59 -15.79 3.93 9.12
N THR A 60 -15.93 5.04 8.42
CA THR A 60 -17.16 5.41 7.70
C THR A 60 -17.07 5.25 6.19
N GLU A 61 -15.86 5.07 5.67
CA GLU A 61 -15.59 4.91 4.25
C GLU A 61 -14.59 3.78 4.01
N LEU A 62 -14.57 3.28 2.78
CA LEU A 62 -13.62 2.26 2.36
C LEU A 62 -12.28 2.93 2.08
N ILE A 63 -11.20 2.32 2.57
CA ILE A 63 -9.84 2.64 2.10
C ILE A 63 -9.77 2.28 0.62
N ASP A 64 -9.09 3.09 -0.20
CA ASP A 64 -8.87 2.76 -1.60
C ASP A 64 -8.09 1.44 -1.71
N TYR A 65 -8.81 0.40 -2.09
CA TYR A 65 -8.28 -0.95 -2.22
C TYR A 65 -7.17 -1.03 -3.27
N LYS A 66 -7.12 -0.11 -4.25
CA LYS A 66 -6.04 -0.01 -5.23
C LYS A 66 -4.73 0.50 -4.61
N ALA A 67 -4.81 1.34 -3.56
CA ALA A 67 -3.63 1.84 -2.87
C ALA A 67 -3.04 0.81 -1.87
N PHE A 68 -3.87 -0.11 -1.36
CA PHE A 68 -3.47 -1.07 -0.33
C PHE A 68 -3.18 -2.48 -0.85
N CYS A 69 -3.86 -2.92 -1.90
CA CYS A 69 -3.69 -4.27 -2.46
C CYS A 69 -3.03 -4.20 -3.83
N ASP A 70 -1.75 -4.61 -3.89
CA ASP A 70 -0.89 -4.81 -5.06
C ASP A 70 -1.40 -5.97 -5.98
N VAL A 71 -2.72 -6.16 -6.08
CA VAL A 71 -3.37 -7.18 -6.91
C VAL A 71 -4.20 -6.46 -7.99
N PRO A 72 -3.76 -6.47 -9.25
CA PRO A 72 -4.54 -5.90 -10.34
C PRO A 72 -5.88 -6.63 -10.42
N LEU A 73 -6.98 -5.90 -10.25
CA LEU A 73 -8.31 -6.44 -10.55
C LEU A 73 -8.41 -6.64 -12.07
N PRO A 74 -8.82 -7.84 -12.56
CA PRO A 74 -9.04 -8.05 -13.99
C PRO A 74 -10.11 -7.06 -14.49
N GLY A 75 -9.75 -6.19 -15.44
CA GLY A 75 -10.65 -5.19 -16.02
C GLY A 75 -10.64 -3.81 -15.35
N ALA A 76 -9.77 -3.57 -14.36
CA ALA A 76 -9.47 -2.21 -13.90
C ALA A 76 -8.39 -1.60 -14.80
N GLU A 77 -8.74 -1.28 -16.04
CA GLU A 77 -7.87 -0.51 -16.93
C GLU A 77 -7.74 0.91 -16.36
N LEU A 78 -6.58 1.19 -15.76
CA LEU A 78 -6.11 2.57 -15.64
C LEU A 78 -5.71 2.98 -17.06
N SER A 79 -6.31 4.07 -17.53
CA SER A 79 -6.16 4.65 -18.86
C SER A 79 -4.74 4.56 -19.41
N GLU A 80 -4.67 4.09 -20.66
CA GLU A 80 -3.54 4.11 -21.58
C GLU A 80 -2.91 5.53 -21.64
N ASP A 81 -1.58 5.62 -21.83
CA ASP A 81 -0.69 6.82 -21.84
C ASP A 81 0.03 7.21 -20.54
N PHE A 82 0.38 6.25 -19.67
CA PHE A 82 1.35 6.48 -18.59
C PHE A 82 2.53 5.51 -18.72
N ASP A 83 3.60 5.95 -19.39
CA ASP A 83 4.83 5.16 -19.48
C ASP A 83 5.66 5.36 -18.21
N GLU A 84 5.56 4.40 -17.28
CA GLU A 84 6.33 4.42 -16.03
C GLU A 84 7.84 4.52 -16.27
N ALA A 85 8.33 3.98 -17.39
CA ALA A 85 9.75 3.99 -17.72
C ALA A 85 10.29 5.41 -17.99
N GLU A 86 9.44 6.38 -18.34
CA GLU A 86 9.84 7.78 -18.54
C GLU A 86 10.27 8.46 -17.21
N PHE A 87 9.71 7.98 -16.11
CA PHE A 87 9.91 8.56 -14.78
C PHE A 87 10.97 7.83 -13.96
N GLU A 88 11.27 6.58 -14.31
CA GLU A 88 12.29 5.76 -13.64
C GLU A 88 13.71 6.27 -13.92
N LEU A 89 14.48 6.51 -12.87
CA LEU A 89 15.91 6.76 -12.94
C LEU A 89 16.68 5.71 -12.14
N SER A 90 17.82 5.27 -12.65
CA SER A 90 18.77 4.50 -11.85
C SER A 90 19.33 5.34 -10.68
N PRO A 91 19.86 4.72 -9.60
CA PRO A 91 20.43 5.47 -8.48
C PRO A 91 21.47 6.52 -8.87
N ARG A 92 22.32 6.20 -9.85
CA ARG A 92 23.36 7.13 -10.35
C ARG A 92 22.76 8.31 -11.10
N GLU A 93 21.84 8.07 -12.03
CA GLU A 93 21.16 9.13 -12.77
C GLU A 93 20.31 10.01 -11.86
N PHE A 94 19.70 9.41 -10.84
CA PHE A 94 18.93 10.10 -9.82
C PHE A 94 19.83 11.04 -9.01
N LYS A 95 21.00 10.56 -8.55
CA LYS A 95 21.98 11.38 -7.84
C LYS A 95 22.52 12.50 -8.71
N ASP A 96 22.95 12.19 -9.93
CA ASP A 96 23.52 13.17 -10.86
C ASP A 96 22.50 14.26 -11.21
N GLY A 97 21.23 13.89 -11.37
CA GLY A 97 20.14 14.83 -11.61
C GLY A 97 19.89 15.76 -10.42
N MET A 98 19.89 15.23 -9.20
CA MET A 98 19.77 16.04 -7.98
C MET A 98 20.94 17.01 -7.80
N ASP A 99 22.17 16.58 -8.07
CA ASP A 99 23.36 17.43 -7.94
C ASP A 99 23.36 18.59 -8.96
N GLN A 100 22.72 18.40 -10.12
CA GLN A 100 22.61 19.40 -11.19
C GLN A 100 21.51 20.44 -10.98
N ASP A 101 20.47 20.10 -10.21
CA ASP A 101 19.34 20.99 -9.92
C ASP A 101 19.19 21.21 -8.40
N PRO A 102 19.91 22.20 -7.82
CA PRO A 102 19.80 22.53 -6.39
C PRO A 102 18.41 23.04 -5.97
N SER A 103 17.53 23.36 -6.92
CA SER A 103 16.15 23.77 -6.64
C SER A 103 15.17 22.60 -6.57
N ALA A 104 15.61 21.39 -6.95
CA ALA A 104 14.80 20.20 -6.92
C ALA A 104 14.42 19.80 -5.49
N VAL A 105 13.24 19.19 -5.35
CA VAL A 105 12.73 18.68 -4.07
C VAL A 105 12.84 17.16 -4.05
N LEU A 106 13.41 16.63 -2.98
CA LEU A 106 13.47 15.20 -2.73
C LEU A 106 12.39 14.79 -1.72
N ILE A 107 11.58 13.80 -2.07
CA ILE A 107 10.46 13.31 -1.27
C ILE A 107 10.64 11.82 -0.95
N ASP A 108 10.57 11.50 0.32
CA ASP A 108 10.49 10.14 0.82
C ASP A 108 9.04 9.80 1.15
N VAL A 109 8.48 8.81 0.47
CA VAL A 109 7.08 8.38 0.70
C VAL A 109 6.97 7.14 1.58
N ARG A 110 8.05 6.76 2.27
CA ARG A 110 8.03 5.70 3.29
C ARG A 110 7.31 6.16 4.55
N GLU A 111 7.13 5.21 5.47
CA GLU A 111 6.54 5.50 6.78
C GLU A 111 7.58 6.04 7.77
N THR A 112 7.12 6.69 8.84
CA THR A 112 8.00 7.32 9.84
C THR A 112 9.01 6.34 10.46
N TYR A 113 8.61 5.09 10.71
CA TYR A 113 9.50 4.09 11.29
C TYR A 113 10.64 3.66 10.35
N GLU A 114 10.47 3.80 9.04
CA GLU A 114 11.52 3.55 8.04
C GLU A 114 12.48 4.74 7.94
N TRP A 115 11.91 5.95 7.99
CA TRP A 115 12.62 7.23 7.99
C TRP A 115 13.57 7.39 9.18
N ASP A 116 13.16 6.88 10.34
CA ASP A 116 13.96 6.93 11.57
C ASP A 116 15.19 5.99 11.53
N ILE A 117 15.21 5.01 10.61
CA ILE A 117 16.34 4.07 10.44
C ILE A 117 17.41 4.70 9.52
N CYS A 118 17.00 5.13 8.33
CA CYS A 118 17.88 5.72 7.32
C CYS A 118 17.07 6.61 6.38
N ARG A 119 17.74 7.56 5.71
CA ARG A 119 17.14 8.44 4.69
C ARG A 119 18.23 9.05 3.81
N ILE A 120 17.84 9.50 2.62
CA ILE A 120 18.72 10.29 1.77
C ILE A 120 18.74 11.73 2.31
N ASP A 121 19.92 12.31 2.44
CA ASP A 121 20.07 13.67 2.94
C ASP A 121 19.33 14.70 2.08
N GLY A 122 18.65 15.65 2.72
CA GLY A 122 17.84 16.67 2.05
C GLY A 122 16.43 16.22 1.67
N ALA A 123 16.05 14.96 1.91
CA ALA A 123 14.69 14.49 1.68
C ALA A 123 13.67 15.16 2.63
N GLN A 124 12.41 15.25 2.17
CA GLN A 124 11.25 15.59 2.97
C GLN A 124 10.34 14.36 3.09
N LEU A 125 9.95 14.01 4.32
CA LEU A 125 9.07 12.86 4.57
C LEU A 125 7.62 13.22 4.25
N MET A 126 7.00 12.50 3.33
CA MET A 126 5.57 12.59 2.99
C MET A 126 5.00 11.17 2.83
N PRO A 127 4.62 10.50 3.94
CA PRO A 127 4.25 9.08 3.91
C PRO A 127 3.11 8.80 2.94
N LEU A 128 3.23 7.73 2.15
CA LEU A 128 2.21 7.35 1.17
C LEU A 128 0.83 7.15 1.82
N SER A 129 0.80 6.63 3.06
CA SER A 129 -0.42 6.39 3.83
C SER A 129 -1.28 7.65 4.07
N SER A 130 -0.66 8.83 4.04
CA SER A 130 -1.31 10.13 4.22
C SER A 130 -1.01 11.10 3.08
N PHE A 131 -0.58 10.61 1.92
CA PHE A 131 -0.12 11.44 0.82
C PHE A 131 -1.30 12.04 0.05
N ASP A 132 -1.39 13.36 0.04
CA ASP A 132 -2.36 14.12 -0.75
C ASP A 132 -1.64 15.25 -1.49
N PRO A 133 -1.50 15.16 -2.83
CA PRO A 133 -0.89 16.20 -3.67
C PRO A 133 -1.34 17.62 -3.38
N THR A 134 -2.61 17.82 -3.02
CA THR A 134 -3.22 19.15 -2.82
C THR A 134 -2.79 19.82 -1.51
N THR A 135 -2.31 19.04 -0.54
CA THR A 135 -1.90 19.54 0.79
C THR A 135 -0.39 19.57 0.98
N THR A 136 0.37 19.03 0.02
CA THR A 136 1.84 18.95 0.09
C THR A 136 2.55 20.31 0.13
N GLY A 137 1.94 21.36 -0.41
CA GLY A 137 2.58 22.67 -0.55
C GLY A 137 3.73 22.71 -1.57
N LEU A 138 3.86 21.66 -2.40
CA LEU A 138 4.87 21.57 -3.45
C LEU A 138 4.53 22.50 -4.61
N ASP A 139 5.56 23.06 -5.24
CA ASP A 139 5.42 23.86 -6.46
C ASP A 139 5.36 22.92 -7.68
N PRO A 140 4.28 22.95 -8.49
CA PRO A 140 4.14 22.15 -9.71
C PRO A 140 5.23 22.37 -10.76
N GLU A 141 5.93 23.51 -10.70
CA GLU A 141 6.99 23.88 -11.64
C GLU A 141 8.39 23.40 -11.21
N THR A 142 8.55 22.92 -9.98
CA THR A 142 9.81 22.38 -9.47
C THR A 142 10.01 20.92 -9.87
N THR A 143 11.26 20.51 -10.08
CA THR A 143 11.60 19.10 -10.28
C THR A 143 11.45 18.34 -8.96
N ILE A 144 10.62 17.30 -8.93
CA ILE A 144 10.35 16.48 -7.75
C ILE A 144 10.91 15.08 -7.96
N TYR A 145 11.81 14.70 -7.07
CA TYR A 145 12.42 13.39 -6.98
C TYR A 145 11.73 12.61 -5.87
N LEU A 146 11.15 11.45 -6.20
CA LEU A 146 10.46 10.60 -5.23
C LEU A 146 11.21 9.29 -5.05
N TYR A 147 11.28 8.82 -3.81
CA TYR A 147 11.71 7.46 -3.51
C TYR A 147 10.90 6.82 -2.40
N CYS A 148 10.96 5.50 -2.38
CA CYS A 148 10.49 4.69 -1.26
C CYS A 148 11.50 3.57 -0.99
N TYR A 149 11.08 2.47 -0.36
CA TYR A 149 11.99 1.36 -0.10
C TYR A 149 12.47 0.65 -1.39
N LYS A 150 11.56 0.32 -2.33
CA LYS A 150 11.87 -0.41 -3.58
C LYS A 150 11.28 0.21 -4.87
N GLY A 151 11.00 1.50 -4.89
CA GLY A 151 10.47 2.22 -6.07
C GLY A 151 8.95 2.12 -6.34
N LYS A 152 8.23 1.11 -5.81
CA LYS A 152 6.79 0.93 -6.07
C LYS A 152 5.87 2.00 -5.44
N ARG A 153 6.05 2.29 -4.16
CA ARG A 153 5.21 3.26 -3.43
C ARG A 153 5.40 4.68 -3.96
N SER A 154 6.64 5.03 -4.31
CA SER A 154 6.97 6.32 -4.93
C SER A 154 6.38 6.47 -6.33
N MET A 155 6.26 5.39 -7.11
CA MET A 155 5.54 5.40 -8.38
C MET A 155 4.03 5.69 -8.19
N LEU A 156 3.40 5.18 -7.13
CA LEU A 156 2.01 5.51 -6.81
C LEU A 156 1.85 7.00 -6.47
N ALA A 157 2.69 7.54 -5.57
CA ALA A 157 2.69 8.97 -5.25
C ALA A 157 2.93 9.84 -6.49
N LEU A 158 3.83 9.40 -7.38
CA LEU A 158 4.13 10.07 -8.64
C LEU A 158 2.89 10.14 -9.55
N LYS A 159 2.12 9.04 -9.67
CA LYS A 159 0.86 9.03 -10.43
C LYS A 159 -0.17 10.01 -9.86
N GLU A 160 -0.28 10.11 -8.53
CA GLU A 160 -1.17 11.09 -7.89
C GLU A 160 -0.71 12.53 -8.16
N LEU A 161 0.60 12.82 -8.07
CA LEU A 161 1.16 14.12 -8.43
C LEU A 161 0.93 14.44 -9.91
N LYS A 162 1.10 13.47 -10.82
CA LYS A 162 0.85 13.70 -12.26
C LYS A 162 -0.61 14.08 -12.51
N ARG A 163 -1.56 13.41 -11.88
CA ARG A 163 -2.99 13.74 -11.95
C ARG A 163 -3.30 15.12 -11.38
N ALA A 164 -2.56 15.55 -10.36
CA ALA A 164 -2.66 16.88 -9.77
C ALA A 164 -1.99 17.98 -10.61
N GLY A 165 -1.36 17.65 -11.75
CA GLY A 165 -0.80 18.61 -12.70
C GLY A 165 0.71 18.84 -12.59
N PHE A 166 1.42 18.05 -11.76
CA PHE A 166 2.87 18.11 -11.67
C PHE A 166 3.52 17.45 -12.89
N ASN A 167 4.47 18.14 -13.51
CA ASN A 167 5.03 17.68 -14.80
C ASN A 167 6.49 17.21 -14.71
N LYS A 168 7.25 17.71 -13.75
CA LYS A 168 8.68 17.42 -13.60
C LYS A 168 8.88 16.42 -12.45
N LEU A 169 8.53 15.16 -12.70
CA LEU A 169 8.58 14.11 -11.71
C LEU A 169 9.67 13.09 -12.06
N LYS A 170 10.35 12.55 -11.05
CA LYS A 170 11.35 11.48 -11.18
C LYS A 170 11.19 10.46 -10.05
N ASN A 171 11.28 9.18 -10.37
CA ASN A 171 11.18 8.05 -9.44
C ASN A 171 12.54 7.35 -9.31
N LEU A 172 12.97 7.06 -8.10
CA LEU A 172 14.15 6.23 -7.87
C LEU A 172 13.82 4.75 -8.11
N SER A 173 14.34 4.21 -9.21
CA SER A 173 14.25 2.78 -9.51
C SER A 173 15.01 1.97 -8.47
N GLY A 174 14.42 0.87 -7.99
CA GLY A 174 15.00 0.07 -6.90
C GLY A 174 14.92 0.70 -5.51
N GLY A 175 14.50 1.96 -5.39
CA GLY A 175 14.32 2.67 -4.11
C GLY A 175 15.61 2.87 -3.32
N ILE A 176 15.46 3.19 -2.03
CA ILE A 176 16.60 3.44 -1.12
C ILE A 176 17.45 2.18 -0.89
N ASP A 177 16.87 0.99 -1.10
CA ASP A 177 17.56 -0.29 -0.99
C ASP A 177 18.71 -0.39 -2.01
N LEU A 178 18.39 -0.13 -3.30
CA LEU A 178 19.39 -0.11 -4.37
C LEU A 178 20.31 1.13 -4.30
N TRP A 179 19.82 2.25 -3.77
CA TRP A 179 20.66 3.42 -3.48
C TRP A 179 21.79 3.11 -2.51
N ALA A 180 21.50 2.38 -1.43
CA ALA A 180 22.51 1.98 -0.46
C ALA A 180 23.57 1.07 -1.09
N GLU A 181 23.19 0.24 -2.07
CA GLU A 181 24.15 -0.63 -2.77
C GLU A 181 25.04 0.13 -3.75
N GLU A 182 24.48 1.07 -4.51
CA GLU A 182 25.17 1.67 -5.67
C GLU A 182 25.77 3.06 -5.43
N VAL A 183 25.24 3.81 -4.46
CA VAL A 183 25.56 5.22 -4.24
C VAL A 183 26.11 5.48 -2.84
N ASP A 184 25.47 4.92 -1.80
CA ASP A 184 25.84 5.15 -0.39
C ASP A 184 25.98 3.84 0.39
N SER A 185 27.14 3.20 0.23
CA SER A 185 27.44 1.90 0.87
C SER A 185 27.51 1.92 2.39
N ASP A 186 27.57 3.12 3.00
CA ASP A 186 27.58 3.28 4.45
C ASP A 186 26.17 3.41 5.03
N MET A 187 25.14 3.53 4.17
CA MET A 187 23.74 3.65 4.57
C MET A 187 23.22 2.33 5.18
N PRO A 188 22.54 2.36 6.34
CA PRO A 188 21.92 1.19 6.91
C PRO A 188 20.82 0.60 6.02
N GLN A 189 20.85 -0.72 5.83
CA GLN A 189 19.80 -1.52 5.19
C GLN A 189 19.00 -2.30 6.24
N TYR A 190 17.73 -2.58 5.93
CA TYR A 190 16.80 -3.32 6.80
C TYR A 190 15.85 -4.21 5.98
#